data_AF-X1FKR5-F1
#
_entry.id   AF-X1FKR5-F1
#
_cell.length_a   1.000
_cell.length_b   1.000
_cell.length_c   1.000
_cell.angle_alpha   90.00
_cell.angle_beta   90.00
_cell.angle_gamma   90.00
#
_symmetry.space_group_name_H-M   'P 1'
#
loop_
_entity.id
_entity.type
_entity.pdbx_description
1 polymer ?
#
loop_
_entity_poly.entity_id
_entity_poly.type
_entity_poly.pdbx_seq_one_letter_code
_entity_poly.pdbx_strand_id
1 'polypeptide(L)'
;IIAGAFILRFLAFGKGAKSEKKSLTTASMFESAGGILFIGIAILGLLLAGTFFLNFLPKGTPFHLLSAGIIPFCNIAISIKVGAGLFSIFLALAAMKYVMED
;
A
#
# COMPACT_ATOMS: atom_id res chain seq x y z
N ILE A 1 4.05 -2.64 10.47
CA ILE A 1 5.45 -2.15 10.64
C ILE A 1 5.75 -0.95 9.75
N ILE A 2 5.66 -1.06 8.42
CA ILE A 2 5.99 0.06 7.50
C ILE A 2 5.21 1.34 7.83
N ALA A 3 3.88 1.26 7.96
CA ALA A 3 3.06 2.40 8.39
C ALA A 3 3.53 2.99 9.73
N GLY A 4 3.83 2.13 10.71
CA GLY A 4 4.37 2.53 12.01
C GLY A 4 5.70 3.29 11.90
N ALA A 5 6.61 2.87 11.02
CA ALA A 5 7.86 3.60 10.78
C ALA A 5 7.61 5.01 10.22
N PHE A 6 6.65 5.16 9.31
CA PHE A 6 6.24 6.48 8.79
C PHE A 6 5.56 7.33 9.85
N ILE A 7 4.72 6.74 10.69
CA ILE A 7 4.07 7.41 11.84
C ILE A 7 5.13 7.92 12.83
N LEU A 8 6.09 7.08 13.22
CA LEU A 8 7.17 7.49 14.13
C LEU A 8 8.03 8.61 13.52
N ARG A 9 8.37 8.51 12.24
CA ARG A 9 9.08 9.58 11.52
C ARG A 9 8.27 10.88 11.52
N PHE A 10 6.96 10.79 11.32
CA PHE A 10 6.08 11.95 11.33
C PHE A 10 6.04 12.61 12.71
N LEU A 11 5.89 11.81 13.77
CA LEU A 11 5.86 12.29 15.16
C LEU A 11 7.20 12.90 15.59
N ALA A 12 8.33 12.32 15.19
CA ALA A 12 9.66 12.76 15.63
C ALA A 12 10.05 14.14 15.08
N PHE A 13 9.71 14.43 13.82
CA PHE A 13 10.12 15.69 13.19
C PHE A 13 9.04 16.78 13.28
N GLY A 14 7.78 16.40 13.51
CA GLY A 14 6.66 17.32 13.41
C GLY A 14 6.49 17.86 11.99
N LYS A 15 5.27 18.20 11.61
CA LYS A 15 4.99 18.85 10.33
C LYS A 15 3.89 19.88 10.56
N GLY A 16 4.00 21.04 9.90
CA GLY A 16 2.90 22.00 9.84
C GLY A 16 1.82 21.57 8.84
N ALA A 17 0.62 22.14 8.98
CA ALA A 17 -0.61 21.75 8.26
C ALA A 17 -0.45 21.57 6.73
N LYS A 18 0.33 22.42 6.05
CA LYS A 18 0.56 22.31 4.60
C LYS A 18 1.35 21.04 4.20
N SER A 19 2.29 20.62 5.06
CA SER A 19 3.11 19.43 4.85
C SER A 19 2.33 18.14 5.17
N GLU A 20 1.39 18.22 6.11
CA GLU A 20 0.46 17.14 6.45
C GLU A 20 -0.52 16.86 5.31
N LYS A 21 -1.14 17.92 4.76
CA LYS A 21 -2.03 17.80 3.60
C LYS A 21 -1.32 17.14 2.42
N LYS A 22 -0.07 17.53 2.12
CA LYS A 22 0.75 16.90 1.08
C LYS A 22 1.02 15.42 1.38
N SER A 23 1.29 15.09 2.64
CA SER A 23 1.55 13.71 3.07
C SER A 23 0.29 12.84 2.93
N LEU A 24 -0.89 13.39 3.24
CA LEU A 24 -2.18 12.72 3.08
C LEU A 24 -2.48 12.42 1.60
N THR A 25 -2.29 13.41 0.71
CA THR A 25 -2.46 13.20 -0.73
C THR A 25 -1.51 12.12 -1.25
N THR A 26 -0.24 12.16 -0.84
CA THR A 26 0.76 11.17 -1.26
C THR A 26 0.35 9.77 -0.77
N ALA A 27 -0.04 9.64 0.50
CA ALA A 27 -0.45 8.36 1.07
C ALA A 27 -1.71 7.80 0.37
N SER A 28 -2.70 8.64 0.06
CA SER A 28 -3.88 8.23 -0.72
C SER A 28 -3.50 7.76 -2.13
N MET A 29 -2.58 8.43 -2.82
CA MET A 29 -2.10 7.98 -4.14
C MET A 29 -1.45 6.59 -4.07
N PHE A 30 -0.61 6.33 -3.07
CA PHE A 30 0.00 5.00 -2.89
C PHE A 30 -1.04 3.94 -2.53
N GLU A 31 -2.07 4.29 -1.78
CA GLU A 31 -3.18 3.39 -1.48
C GLU A 31 -3.92 2.95 -2.74
N SER A 32 -4.28 3.92 -3.59
CA SER A 32 -4.93 3.66 -4.89
C SER A 32 -4.02 2.88 -5.83
N ALA A 33 -2.73 3.24 -5.91
CA ALA A 33 -1.75 2.54 -6.74
C ALA A 33 -1.60 1.08 -6.34
N GLY A 34 -1.52 0.76 -5.03
CA GLY A 34 -1.47 -0.61 -4.55
C GLY A 34 -2.73 -1.41 -4.93
N GLY A 35 -3.91 -0.79 -4.88
CA GLY A 35 -5.16 -1.40 -5.35
C GLY A 35 -5.16 -1.69 -6.85
N ILE A 36 -4.71 -0.72 -7.66
CA ILE A 36 -4.60 -0.88 -9.12
C ILE A 36 -3.60 -1.98 -9.48
N LEU A 37 -2.45 -2.04 -8.79
CA LEU A 37 -1.47 -3.11 -9.01
C LEU A 37 -2.06 -4.49 -8.68
N PHE A 38 -2.78 -4.61 -7.55
CA PHE A 38 -3.37 -5.87 -7.13
C PHE A 38 -4.42 -6.39 -8.14
N ILE A 39 -5.33 -5.52 -8.58
CA ILE A 39 -6.32 -5.92 -9.60
C ILE A 39 -5.70 -6.11 -10.98
N GLY A 40 -4.63 -5.37 -11.31
CA GLY A 40 -3.86 -5.54 -12.54
C GLY A 40 -3.28 -6.96 -12.64
N ILE A 41 -2.70 -7.48 -11.55
CA ILE A 41 -2.21 -8.87 -11.49
C ILE A 41 -3.36 -9.86 -11.71
N ALA A 42 -4.53 -9.60 -11.13
CA ALA A 42 -5.70 -10.46 -11.26
C ALA A 42 -6.24 -10.51 -12.70
N ILE A 43 -6.28 -9.35 -13.37
CA ILE A 43 -6.65 -9.20 -14.78
C ILE A 43 -5.62 -9.89 -15.68
N LEU A 44 -4.32 -9.79 -15.37
CA LEU A 44 -3.29 -10.54 -16.11
C LEU A 44 -3.50 -12.05 -16.00
N GLY A 45 -3.92 -12.57 -14.85
CA GLY A 45 -4.34 -13.97 -14.71
C GLY A 45 -5.51 -14.33 -15.62
N LEU A 46 -6.50 -13.43 -15.75
CA LEU A 46 -7.63 -13.62 -16.67
C LEU A 46 -7.18 -13.62 -18.14
N LEU A 47 -6.35 -12.65 -18.54
CA LEU A 47 -5.93 -12.48 -19.94
C LEU A 47 -4.93 -13.55 -20.40
N LEU A 48 -4.01 -13.98 -19.53
CA LEU A 48 -2.92 -14.90 -19.88
C LEU A 48 -3.24 -16.36 -19.57
N ALA A 49 -4.07 -16.63 -18.55
CA ALA A 49 -4.38 -17.98 -18.11
C ALA A 49 -5.89 -18.33 -18.19
N GLY A 50 -6.75 -17.38 -18.55
CA GLY A 50 -8.18 -17.63 -18.81
C GLY A 50 -9.07 -17.63 -17.57
N THR A 51 -8.53 -17.36 -16.38
CA THR A 51 -9.31 -17.28 -15.14
C THR A 51 -8.76 -16.18 -14.23
N PHE A 52 -9.64 -15.41 -13.60
CA PHE A 52 -9.25 -14.32 -12.71
C PHE A 52 -8.36 -14.83 -11.56
N PHE A 53 -7.24 -14.14 -11.30
CA PHE A 53 -6.19 -14.57 -10.36
C PHE A 53 -5.48 -15.89 -10.67
N LEU A 54 -5.71 -16.52 -11.81
CA LEU A 54 -5.00 -17.75 -12.13
C LEU A 54 -3.50 -17.45 -12.31
N ASN A 55 -2.69 -18.28 -11.66
CA ASN A 55 -1.25 -18.12 -11.65
C ASN A 55 -0.67 -18.39 -13.04
N PHE A 56 -0.20 -17.33 -13.70
CA PHE A 56 0.42 -17.36 -15.03
C PHE A 56 1.96 -17.41 -14.99
N LEU A 57 2.56 -17.31 -13.80
CA LEU A 57 4.02 -17.42 -13.61
C LEU A 57 4.42 -18.86 -13.25
N PRO A 58 5.63 -19.33 -13.60
CA PRO A 58 6.10 -20.66 -13.23
C PRO A 58 6.13 -20.82 -11.71
N LYS A 59 5.65 -21.97 -11.23
CA LYS A 59 5.77 -22.36 -9.83
C LYS A 59 7.16 -22.99 -9.65
N GLY A 60 7.94 -22.46 -8.71
CA GLY A 60 9.23 -23.04 -8.34
C GLY A 60 9.09 -24.22 -7.39
N THR A 61 10.21 -24.67 -6.85
CA THR A 61 10.27 -25.68 -5.79
C THR A 61 9.85 -25.09 -4.44
N PRO A 62 9.06 -25.81 -3.61
CA PRO A 62 8.78 -25.37 -2.24
C PRO A 62 10.07 -25.02 -1.48
N PHE A 63 9.98 -24.06 -0.56
CA PHE A 63 11.10 -23.51 0.22
C PHE A 63 12.11 -22.66 -0.55
N HIS A 64 11.88 -22.38 -1.83
CA HIS A 64 12.64 -21.36 -2.59
C HIS A 64 11.89 -20.02 -2.65
N LEU A 65 12.65 -18.93 -2.79
CA LEU A 65 12.10 -17.55 -2.85
C LEU A 65 11.08 -17.38 -3.99
N LEU A 66 11.39 -17.93 -5.18
CA LEU A 66 10.53 -17.85 -6.37
C LEU A 66 9.68 -19.12 -6.53
N SER A 67 9.01 -19.56 -5.47
CA SER A 67 8.18 -20.76 -5.46
C SER A 67 6.69 -20.49 -5.68
N ALA A 68 6.22 -19.31 -5.29
CA ALA A 68 4.80 -19.01 -5.13
C ALA A 68 4.16 -18.30 -6.35
N GLY A 69 4.84 -18.26 -7.49
CA GLY A 69 4.31 -17.68 -8.73
C GLY A 69 3.94 -16.20 -8.57
N ILE A 70 2.66 -15.86 -8.75
CA ILE A 70 2.15 -14.47 -8.65
C ILE A 70 2.00 -13.95 -7.21
N ILE A 71 2.02 -14.82 -6.18
CA ILE A 71 1.74 -14.44 -4.79
C ILE A 71 2.68 -13.36 -4.24
N PRO A 72 4.01 -13.38 -4.47
CA PRO A 72 4.90 -12.32 -3.98
C PRO A 72 4.52 -10.94 -4.52
N PHE A 73 4.13 -10.85 -5.80
CA PHE A 73 3.69 -9.60 -6.41
C PHE A 73 2.38 -9.09 -5.79
N CYS A 74 1.42 -10.00 -5.55
CA CYS A 74 0.19 -9.68 -4.82
C CYS A 74 0.50 -9.12 -3.42
N ASN A 75 1.41 -9.75 -2.68
CA ASN A 75 1.78 -9.33 -1.34
C ASN A 75 2.48 -7.96 -1.32
N ILE A 76 3.29 -7.64 -2.34
CA ILE A 76 3.90 -6.30 -2.48
C ILE A 76 2.80 -5.25 -2.72
N ALA A 77 1.87 -5.50 -3.64
CA ALA A 77 0.76 -4.59 -3.92
C ALA A 77 -0.12 -4.33 -2.68
N ILE A 78 -0.45 -5.40 -1.95
CA ILE A 78 -1.20 -5.32 -0.68
C ILE A 78 -0.40 -4.54 0.37
N SER A 79 0.90 -4.79 0.50
CA SER A 79 1.75 -4.10 1.49
C SER A 79 1.81 -2.59 1.24
N ILE A 80 1.90 -2.18 -0.04
CA ILE A 80 1.85 -0.76 -0.42
C ILE A 80 0.49 -0.17 -0.04
N LYS A 81 -0.61 -0.82 -0.45
CA LYS A 81 -1.96 -0.35 -0.16
C LYS A 81 -2.22 -0.20 1.34
N VAL A 82 -1.98 -1.25 2.12
CA VAL A 82 -2.24 -1.28 3.57
C VAL A 82 -1.33 -0.32 4.31
N GLY A 83 -0.03 -0.27 3.96
CA GLY A 83 0.92 0.63 4.58
C GLY A 83 0.54 2.10 4.38
N ALA A 84 0.15 2.46 3.15
CA ALA A 84 -0.27 3.80 2.82
C ALA A 84 -1.63 4.16 3.45
N GLY A 85 -2.62 3.25 3.41
CA GLY A 85 -3.94 3.47 3.99
C GLY A 85 -3.90 3.71 5.50
N LEU A 86 -3.13 2.90 6.25
CA LEU A 86 -2.95 3.10 7.69
C LEU A 86 -2.27 4.44 8.01
N PHE A 87 -1.30 4.86 7.20
CA PHE A 87 -0.65 6.16 7.37
C PHE A 87 -1.59 7.32 7.04
N SER A 88 -2.43 7.20 6.01
CA SER A 88 -3.47 8.19 5.67
C SER A 88 -4.46 8.39 6.82
N ILE A 89 -4.95 7.30 7.42
CA ILE A 89 -5.88 7.36 8.56
C ILE A 89 -5.22 8.11 9.73
N PHE A 90 -3.97 7.77 10.06
CA PHE A 90 -3.23 8.48 11.10
C PHE A 90 -3.11 9.99 10.81
N LEU A 91 -2.76 10.37 9.57
CA LEU A 91 -2.65 11.78 9.19
C LEU A 91 -3.98 12.51 9.27
N ALA A 92 -5.09 11.87 8.91
CA ALA A 92 -6.43 12.44 9.04
C ALA A 92 -6.78 12.71 10.51
N LEU A 93 -6.45 11.79 11.41
CA LEU A 93 -6.63 11.97 12.86
C LEU A 93 -5.71 13.05 13.42
N ALA A 94 -4.44 13.12 12.97
CA ALA A 94 -3.51 14.17 13.39
C ALA A 94 -3.99 15.57 12.95
N ALA A 95 -4.57 15.68 11.76
CA ALA A 95 -5.10 16.95 11.23
C ALA A 95 -6.28 17.50 12.04
N MET A 96 -7.03 16.65 12.77
CA MET A 96 -8.11 17.09 13.67
C MET A 96 -7.62 18.07 14.73
N LYS A 97 -6.34 18.00 15.13
CA LYS A 97 -5.75 18.93 16.11
C LYS A 97 -5.95 20.39 15.67
N TYR A 98 -5.72 20.69 14.40
CA TYR A 98 -5.83 22.06 13.88
C TYR A 98 -7.26 22.56 13.82
N VAL A 99 -8.24 21.67 13.57
CA VAL A 99 -9.66 22.04 13.50
C VAL A 99 -10.20 22.44 14.88
N MET A 100 -9.59 21.98 15.98
CA MET A 100 -10.00 22.34 17.34
C MET A 100 -9.25 23.56 17.90
N GLU A 101 -8.20 24.03 17.23
CA GLU A 101 -7.44 25.23 17.61
C GLU A 101 -7.99 26.52 16.94
N ASP A 102 -8.88 26.39 15.94
CA ASP A 102 -9.68 27.47 15.32
C ASP A 102 -11.08 27.59 15.95
#